data_AF-X1ANF4-F1
#
_entry.id   AF-X1ANF4-F1
#
_cell.length_a   1.000
_cell.length_b   1.000
_cell.length_c   1.000
_cell.angle_alpha   90.00
_cell.angle_beta   90.00
_cell.angle_gamma   90.00
#
_symmetry.space_group_name_H-M   'P 1'
#
loop_
_entity.id
_entity.type
_entity.pdbx_description
1 polymer ?
#
loop_
_entity_poly.entity_id
_entity_poly.type
_entity_poly.pdbx_seq_one_letter_code
_entity_poly.pdbx_strand_id
1 'polypeptide(L)'
;MHAIGLIGKSLVKAVKEGKNLEARKDMAMAALLSGLCLSNSGLGTAHALSHPLGVYYKIPHGLSCAVLLPYVMEYNLPVVTKK
;
A
#
# COMPACT_ATOMS: atom_id res chain seq x y z
N MET A 1 -0.54 10.79 6.56
CA MET A 1 0.88 10.37 6.69
C MET A 1 1.14 9.31 7.76
N HIS A 2 0.37 9.30 8.86
CA HIS A 2 0.61 8.38 9.98
C HIS A 2 0.66 6.89 9.56
N ALA A 3 -0.26 6.44 8.69
CA ALA A 3 -0.25 5.06 8.17
C ALA A 3 1.05 4.67 7.45
N ILE A 4 1.59 5.53 6.59
CA ILE A 4 2.86 5.27 5.87
C ILE A 4 4.02 5.11 6.87
N GLY A 5 4.06 5.94 7.91
CA GLY A 5 5.08 5.83 8.96
C GLY A 5 4.99 4.51 9.74
N LEU A 6 3.77 4.09 10.12
CA LEU A 6 3.54 2.80 10.77
C LEU A 6 3.95 1.62 9.87
N ILE A 7 3.60 1.67 8.58
CA ILE A 7 3.98 0.63 7.60
C ILE A 7 5.50 0.54 7.48
N GLY A 8 6.18 1.68 7.28
CA GLY A 8 7.64 1.73 7.13
C GLY A 8 8.38 1.17 8.35
N LYS A 9 7.85 1.44 9.56
CA LYS A 9 8.40 0.90 10.82
C LYS A 9 8.17 -0.60 10.97
N SER A 10 6.97 -1.09 10.65
CA SER A 10 6.47 -2.37 11.20
C SER A 10 6.23 -3.48 10.17
N LEU A 11 6.15 -3.18 8.86
CA LEU A 11 5.82 -4.18 7.84
C LEU A 11 6.81 -5.34 7.79
N VAL A 12 8.12 -5.05 7.69
CA VAL A 12 9.15 -6.10 7.57
C VAL A 12 9.14 -7.01 8.80
N LYS A 13 9.01 -6.43 9.99
CA LYS A 13 8.94 -7.17 11.26
C LYS A 13 7.67 -8.00 11.34
N ALA A 14 6.52 -7.47 10.95
CA ALA A 14 5.25 -8.22 10.96
C ALA A 14 5.28 -9.43 10.00
N VAL A 15 6.05 -9.35 8.90
CA VAL A 15 6.24 -10.46 7.95
C VAL A 15 7.22 -11.50 8.49
N LYS A 16 8.41 -11.07 8.97
CA LYS A 16 9.46 -11.99 9.45
C LYS A 16 9.14 -12.61 10.81
N GLU A 17 8.48 -11.86 11.69
CA GLU A 17 8.11 -12.25 13.04
C GLU A 17 6.59 -12.21 13.20
N GLY A 18 5.89 -13.17 12.58
CA GLY A 18 4.43 -13.15 12.49
C GLY A 18 3.67 -13.11 13.83
N LYS A 19 4.32 -13.44 14.95
CA LYS A 19 3.77 -13.39 16.32
C LYS A 19 4.10 -12.10 17.07
N ASN A 20 4.85 -11.17 16.47
CA ASN A 20 5.19 -9.90 17.08
C ASN A 20 3.95 -9.01 17.20
N LEU A 21 3.36 -8.96 18.40
CA LEU A 21 2.10 -8.25 18.66
C LEU A 21 2.20 -6.75 18.40
N GLU A 22 3.33 -6.11 18.72
CA GLU A 22 3.50 -4.68 18.47
C GLU A 22 3.49 -4.38 16.97
N ALA A 23 4.27 -5.13 16.18
CA ALA A 23 4.30 -4.95 14.73
C ALA A 23 2.95 -5.24 14.06
N ARG A 24 2.23 -6.28 14.54
CA ARG A 24 0.87 -6.60 14.08
C ARG A 24 -0.12 -5.50 14.42
N LYS A 25 -0.05 -4.92 15.62
CA LYS A 25 -0.90 -3.80 16.06
C LYS A 25 -0.67 -2.57 15.18
N ASP A 26 0.59 -2.22 14.94
CA ASP A 26 0.95 -1.09 14.09
C ASP A 26 0.43 -1.28 12.65
N MET A 27 0.58 -2.49 12.09
CA MET A 27 0.06 -2.81 10.75
C MET A 27 -1.47 -2.82 10.68
N ALA A 28 -2.15 -3.31 11.71
CA ALA A 28 -3.62 -3.27 11.77
C ALA A 28 -4.13 -1.82 11.81
N MET A 29 -3.51 -0.96 12.63
CA MET A 29 -3.84 0.46 12.68
C MET A 29 -3.54 1.16 11.34
N ALA A 30 -2.41 0.85 10.73
CA ALA A 30 -2.06 1.41 9.42
C ALA A 30 -3.05 0.98 8.33
N ALA A 31 -3.51 -0.27 8.33
CA ALA A 31 -4.51 -0.77 7.39
C ALA A 31 -5.85 -0.04 7.57
N LEU A 32 -6.31 0.14 8.81
CA LEU A 32 -7.53 0.88 9.11
C LEU A 32 -7.45 2.33 8.60
N LEU A 33 -6.38 3.04 8.95
CA LEU A 33 -6.18 4.43 8.53
C LEU A 33 -6.06 4.57 7.02
N SER A 34 -5.41 3.63 6.35
CA SER A 34 -5.32 3.60 4.89
C SER A 34 -6.69 3.36 4.26
N GLY A 35 -7.49 2.45 4.82
CA GLY A 35 -8.86 2.20 4.39
C GLY A 35 -9.77 3.42 4.53
N LEU A 36 -9.68 4.15 5.65
CA LEU A 36 -10.42 5.41 5.84
C LEU A 36 -10.02 6.47 4.81
N CYS A 37 -8.72 6.60 4.52
CA CYS A 37 -8.23 7.52 3.50
C CYS A 37 -8.74 7.14 2.10
N LEU A 38 -8.64 5.86 1.76
CA LEU A 38 -9.13 5.30 0.51
C LEU A 38 -10.62 5.60 0.30
N SER A 39 -11.46 5.30 1.29
CA SER A 39 -12.91 5.50 1.18
C SER A 39 -13.32 6.95 0.93
N ASN A 40 -12.49 7.93 1.32
CA ASN A 40 -12.79 9.35 1.17
C ASN A 40 -12.07 10.03 -0.01
N SER A 41 -10.90 9.55 -0.40
CA SER A 41 -10.05 10.19 -1.42
C SER A 41 -9.90 9.37 -2.70
N GLY A 42 -10.43 8.14 -2.73
CA GLY A 42 -10.29 7.23 -3.85
C GLY A 42 -8.87 6.65 -4.00
N LEU A 43 -8.57 6.18 -5.21
CA LEU A 43 -7.33 5.49 -5.57
C LEU A 43 -6.67 6.13 -6.79
N GLY A 44 -5.40 5.79 -6.99
CA GLY A 44 -4.63 6.17 -8.17
C GLY A 44 -4.33 5.01 -9.11
N THR A 45 -3.50 5.32 -10.11
CA THR A 45 -3.14 4.46 -11.24
C THR A 45 -2.63 3.07 -10.85
N ALA A 46 -1.91 2.92 -9.73
CA ALA A 46 -1.39 1.63 -9.29
C ALA A 46 -2.51 0.61 -9.01
N HIS A 47 -3.64 1.05 -8.44
CA HIS A 47 -4.79 0.15 -8.26
C HIS A 47 -5.50 -0.12 -9.57
N ALA A 48 -5.70 0.89 -10.42
CA ALA A 48 -6.34 0.74 -11.71
C ALA A 48 -5.63 -0.32 -12.59
N LEU A 49 -4.30 -0.27 -12.64
CA LEU A 49 -3.48 -1.24 -13.38
C LEU A 49 -3.42 -2.62 -12.71
N SER A 50 -3.64 -2.70 -11.40
CA SER A 50 -3.67 -3.98 -10.65
C SER A 50 -4.88 -4.85 -10.99
N HIS A 51 -6.04 -4.23 -11.31
CA HIS A 51 -7.27 -4.97 -11.67
C HIS A 51 -7.10 -5.94 -12.86
N PRO A 52 -6.64 -5.50 -14.06
CA PRO A 52 -6.46 -6.41 -15.18
C PRO A 52 -5.42 -7.50 -14.88
N LEU A 53 -4.36 -7.18 -14.14
CA LEU A 53 -3.35 -8.18 -13.75
C LEU A 53 -3.95 -9.31 -12.89
N GLY A 54 -4.84 -8.97 -11.96
CA GLY A 54 -5.58 -9.96 -11.17
C GLY A 54 -6.53 -10.81 -12.02
N VAL A 55 -7.24 -10.19 -12.97
CA VAL A 55 -8.22 -10.89 -13.83
C VAL A 55 -7.54 -11.88 -14.77
N TYR A 56 -6.54 -11.41 -15.53
CA TYR A 56 -5.90 -12.19 -16.59
C TYR A 56 -4.83 -13.15 -16.07
N TYR A 57 -4.03 -12.73 -15.08
CA TYR A 57 -2.85 -13.49 -14.64
C TYR A 57 -2.97 -14.06 -13.22
N LYS A 58 -4.11 -13.85 -12.55
CA LYS A 58 -4.37 -14.34 -11.17
C LYS A 58 -3.32 -13.90 -10.15
N ILE A 59 -2.70 -12.75 -10.38
CA ILE A 59 -1.73 -12.17 -9.46
C ILE A 59 -2.47 -11.67 -8.21
N PRO A 60 -1.99 -11.99 -6.98
CA PRO A 60 -2.58 -11.45 -5.76
C PRO A 60 -2.57 -9.91 -5.76
N HIS A 61 -3.71 -9.30 -5.47
CA HIS A 61 -3.91 -7.85 -5.60
C HIS A 61 -2.86 -6.99 -4.87
N GLY A 62 -2.47 -7.39 -3.65
CA GLY A 62 -1.44 -6.68 -2.90
C GLY A 62 -0.06 -6.74 -3.57
N LEU A 63 0.29 -7.86 -4.22
CA LEU A 63 1.54 -8.03 -4.93
C LEU A 63 1.58 -7.18 -6.20
N SER A 64 0.52 -7.19 -7.00
CA SER A 64 0.43 -6.36 -8.20
C SER A 64 0.49 -4.87 -7.87
N CYS A 65 -0.25 -4.42 -6.85
CA CYS A 65 -0.15 -3.04 -6.36
C CYS A 65 1.27 -2.69 -5.88
N ALA A 66 1.94 -3.58 -5.14
CA ALA A 66 3.28 -3.35 -4.62
C ALA A 66 4.34 -3.23 -5.73
N VAL A 67 4.28 -4.09 -6.75
CA VAL A 67 5.20 -4.05 -7.90
C VAL A 67 4.99 -2.78 -8.74
N LEU A 68 3.75 -2.33 -8.91
CA LEU A 68 3.42 -1.14 -9.72
C LEU A 68 3.69 0.18 -9.00
N LEU A 69 3.64 0.20 -7.67
CA LEU A 69 3.75 1.41 -6.86
C LEU A 69 4.96 2.31 -7.21
N PRO A 70 6.21 1.83 -7.28
CA PRO A 70 7.36 2.70 -7.57
C PRO A 70 7.27 3.37 -8.94
N TYR A 71 6.84 2.65 -9.98
CA TYR A 71 6.69 3.19 -11.34
C TYR A 71 5.59 4.25 -11.42
N VAL A 72 4.47 4.03 -10.73
CA VAL A 72 3.38 5.00 -10.67
C VAL A 72 3.78 6.24 -9.88
N MET A 73 4.58 6.08 -8.81
CA MET A 73 5.13 7.22 -8.07
C MET A 73 6.06 8.06 -8.94
N GLU A 74 6.93 7.43 -9.73
CA GLU A 74 7.80 8.11 -10.69
C GLU A 74 7.00 8.84 -11.77
N TYR A 75 5.98 8.18 -12.34
CA TYR A 75 5.08 8.77 -13.32
C TYR A 75 4.34 10.01 -12.77
N ASN A 76 3.94 10.00 -11.50
CA ASN A 76 3.25 11.12 -10.87
C ASN A 76 4.17 12.27 -10.44
N LEU A 77 5.47 12.02 -10.27
CA LEU A 77 6.41 12.97 -9.69
C LEU A 77 6.49 14.33 -10.43
N PRO A 78 6.43 14.40 -11.79
CA PRO A 78 6.49 15.67 -12.50
C PRO A 78 5.30 16.61 -12.23
N VAL A 79 4.15 16.05 -11.86
CA VAL A 79 2.89 16.80 -11.67
C VAL A 79 2.53 16.97 -10.19
N VAL A 80 2.96 16.04 -9.33
CA VAL A 80 2.77 16.10 -7.87
C VAL A 80 4.13 16.16 -7.18
N THR A 81 4.69 17.37 -7.13
CA THR A 81 6.02 17.65 -6.58
C THR A 81 6.01 18.00 -5.08
N LYS A 82 4.81 18.27 -4.53
CA LYS A 82 4.58 18.56 -3.11
C LYS A 82 3.46 17.69 -2.59
N LYS A 83 3.51 17.40 -1.29
CA LYS A 83 2.39 16.79 -0.57
C LYS A 83 1.25 17.78 -0.40
#